data_AF-A0A6N4WRV6-F1
#
_entry.id   AF-A0A6N4WRV6-F1
#
_cell.length_a   1.000
_cell.length_b   1.000
_cell.length_c   1.000
_cell.angle_alpha   90.00
_cell.angle_beta   90.00
_cell.angle_gamma   90.00
#
_symmetry.space_group_name_H-M   'P 1'
#
loop_
_entity.id
_entity.type
_entity.pdbx_description
1 polymer ?
#
loop_
_entity_poly.entity_id
_entity_poly.type
_entity_poly.pdbx_seq_one_letter_code
_entity_poly.pdbx_strand_id
1 'polypeptide(L)'
;MNRFPKAASISSEEFDELWSEKIVTPLLGLGFKESGKSLFIEKNQSSLALIRLGGRMSRPGAICHTFCFRHTFLRNLKEEVPQKFEKEVFAYPVKSEPSRISTIGKADWHYTPRNLNYPREHIDFSKKQKNRIVTELQKLHDDLVIALNTLPNTLTPELLSQMIIQNGEAAWIEKMWLEDYENQTPNKAG
;
A
#
# COMPACT_ATOMS: atom_id res chain seq x y z
N MET A 1 -28.66 -23.34 29.80
CA MET A 1 -28.19 -22.17 29.03
C MET A 1 -26.67 -22.18 28.99
N ASN A 2 -26.07 -22.64 27.89
CA ASN A 2 -24.62 -22.57 27.72
C ASN A 2 -24.22 -21.12 27.41
N ARG A 3 -23.69 -20.41 28.41
CA ARG A 3 -22.94 -19.18 28.18
C ARG A 3 -21.57 -19.59 27.65
N PHE A 4 -21.41 -19.60 26.33
CA PHE A 4 -20.08 -19.61 25.75
C PHE A 4 -19.33 -18.38 26.29
N PRO A 5 -18.08 -18.52 26.77
CA PRO A 5 -17.30 -17.36 27.18
C PRO A 5 -17.20 -16.42 25.99
N LYS A 6 -17.63 -15.17 26.19
CA LYS A 6 -17.47 -14.10 25.21
C LYS A 6 -15.96 -14.00 24.97
N ALA A 7 -15.49 -14.41 23.79
CA ALA A 7 -14.07 -14.40 23.49
C ALA A 7 -13.50 -13.00 23.81
N ALA A 8 -12.41 -12.96 24.59
CA ALA A 8 -11.82 -11.71 25.02
C ALA A 8 -11.45 -10.87 23.79
N SER A 9 -12.05 -9.68 23.70
CA SER A 9 -11.70 -8.66 22.72
C SER A 9 -10.28 -8.17 23.00
N ILE A 10 -9.48 -7.98 21.95
CA ILE A 10 -8.10 -7.49 22.07
C ILE A 10 -8.10 -6.01 22.46
N SER A 11 -7.28 -5.63 23.44
CA SER A 11 -7.07 -4.21 23.78
C SER A 11 -6.27 -3.47 22.69
N SER A 12 -6.15 -2.15 22.78
CA SER A 12 -5.31 -1.41 21.83
C SER A 12 -3.83 -1.69 22.04
N GLU A 13 -3.41 -1.84 23.30
CA GLU A 13 -2.04 -2.16 23.69
C GLU A 13 -1.65 -3.57 23.21
N GLU A 14 -2.51 -4.56 23.47
CA GLU A 14 -2.28 -5.93 22.97
C GLU A 14 -2.24 -5.98 21.44
N PHE A 15 -3.04 -5.15 20.76
CA PHE A 15 -2.99 -5.06 19.30
C PHE A 15 -1.69 -4.42 18.80
N ASP A 16 -1.24 -3.34 19.44
CA ASP A 16 0.00 -2.65 19.06
C ASP A 16 1.23 -3.57 19.27
N GLU A 17 1.24 -4.41 20.31
CA GLU A 17 2.25 -5.46 20.50
C GLU A 17 2.23 -6.48 19.37
N LEU A 18 1.05 -7.01 19.02
CA LEU A 18 0.90 -7.95 17.90
C LEU A 18 1.30 -7.33 16.56
N TRP A 19 0.94 -6.07 16.33
CA TRP A 19 1.31 -5.33 15.13
C TRP A 19 2.83 -5.18 15.05
N SER A 20 3.48 -4.82 16.16
CA SER A 20 4.93 -4.67 16.22
C SER A 20 5.65 -6.00 15.98
N GLU A 21 5.18 -7.08 16.60
CA GLU A 21 5.76 -8.42 16.48
C GLU A 21 5.57 -9.02 15.08
N LYS A 22 4.36 -8.91 14.51
CA LYS A 22 4.00 -9.61 13.26
C LYS A 22 4.24 -8.80 12.00
N ILE A 23 4.19 -7.48 12.08
CA ILE A 23 4.30 -6.59 10.91
C ILE A 23 5.57 -5.76 10.98
N VAL A 24 5.72 -4.91 11.99
CA VAL A 24 6.80 -3.90 11.99
C VAL A 24 8.17 -4.55 12.06
N THR A 25 8.45 -5.31 13.12
CA THR A 25 9.79 -5.87 13.36
C THR A 25 10.28 -6.75 12.20
N PRO A 26 9.48 -7.70 11.67
CA PRO A 26 9.91 -8.51 10.53
C PRO A 26 10.16 -7.69 9.26
N LEU A 27 9.29 -6.71 8.95
CA LEU A 27 9.43 -5.90 7.74
C LEU A 27 10.62 -4.92 7.83
N LEU A 28 10.92 -4.38 9.02
CA LEU A 28 12.14 -3.61 9.25
C LEU A 28 13.39 -4.45 8.93
N GLY A 29 13.39 -5.73 9.31
CA GLY A 29 14.45 -6.68 8.96
C GLY A 29 14.62 -6.91 7.45
N LEU A 30 13.60 -6.61 6.64
CA LEU A 30 13.63 -6.66 5.17
C LEU A 30 13.95 -5.31 4.52
N GLY A 31 14.25 -4.28 5.32
CA GLY A 31 14.60 -2.94 4.85
C GLY A 31 13.43 -1.97 4.74
N PHE A 32 12.23 -2.33 5.20
CA PHE A 32 11.18 -1.34 5.39
C PHE A 32 11.60 -0.31 6.44
N LYS A 33 11.00 0.87 6.37
CA LYS A 33 11.20 1.99 7.26
C LYS A 33 9.85 2.44 7.79
N GLU A 34 9.84 2.88 9.05
CA GLU A 34 8.68 3.53 9.64
C GLU A 34 8.64 5.02 9.30
N SER A 35 7.44 5.54 9.08
CA SER A 35 7.16 6.96 9.13
C SER A 35 5.86 7.20 9.88
N GLY A 36 5.98 7.47 11.18
CA GLY A 36 4.83 7.47 12.08
C GLY A 36 4.28 6.05 12.19
N LYS A 37 2.99 5.86 11.89
CA LYS A 37 2.34 4.54 11.92
C LYS A 37 2.31 3.83 10.55
N SER A 38 2.93 4.41 9.53
CA SER A 38 3.01 3.85 8.18
C SER A 38 4.36 3.16 7.96
N LEU A 39 4.38 2.18 7.06
CA LEU A 39 5.59 1.47 6.64
C LEU A 39 5.85 1.72 5.16
N PHE A 40 7.10 1.87 4.76
CA PHE A 40 7.47 2.01 3.35
C PHE A 40 8.86 1.43 3.06
N ILE A 41 9.13 1.12 1.81
CA ILE A 41 10.43 0.66 1.33
C ILE A 41 10.63 1.12 -0.10
N GLU A 42 11.88 1.45 -0.43
CA GLU A 42 12.32 1.71 -1.80
C GLU A 42 13.18 0.54 -2.29
N LYS A 43 12.88 0.01 -3.47
CA LYS A 43 13.59 -1.09 -4.11
C LYS A 43 13.46 -0.99 -5.63
N ASN A 44 14.56 -1.10 -6.37
CA ASN A 44 14.58 -1.07 -7.84
C ASN A 44 13.78 0.11 -8.44
N GLN A 45 14.08 1.35 -8.00
CA GLN A 45 13.36 2.56 -8.43
C GLN A 45 11.84 2.54 -8.17
N SER A 46 11.37 1.67 -7.29
CA SER A 46 9.99 1.59 -6.86
C SER A 46 9.88 1.87 -5.37
N SER A 47 8.79 2.48 -4.95
CA SER A 47 8.41 2.67 -3.55
C SER A 47 7.12 1.92 -3.27
N LEU A 48 7.16 1.04 -2.27
CA LEU A 48 5.99 0.37 -1.71
C LEU A 48 5.67 1.00 -0.36
N ALA A 49 4.39 1.20 -0.09
CA ALA A 49 3.93 1.79 1.16
C ALA A 49 2.68 1.10 1.68
N LEU A 50 2.65 0.85 2.99
CA LEU A 50 1.44 0.58 3.75
C LEU A 50 1.12 1.83 4.56
N ILE A 51 0.16 2.61 4.08
CA ILE A 51 -0.17 3.92 4.65
C ILE A 51 -1.27 3.75 5.71
N ARG A 52 -0.97 4.13 6.95
CA ARG A 52 -1.94 4.22 8.04
C ARG A 52 -2.82 5.45 7.85
N LEU A 53 -4.12 5.23 7.69
CA LEU A 53 -5.09 6.32 7.52
C LEU A 53 -5.61 6.77 8.89
N GLY A 54 -5.59 8.10 9.11
CA GLY A 54 -6.06 8.77 10.32
C GLY A 54 -7.32 9.60 10.10
N GLY A 55 -7.56 10.56 11.01
CA GLY A 55 -8.65 11.54 10.90
C GLY A 55 -10.02 10.88 10.82
N ARG A 56 -10.83 11.28 9.83
CA ARG A 56 -12.20 10.75 9.61
C ARG A 56 -12.25 9.24 9.33
N MET A 57 -11.11 8.62 8.99
CA MET A 57 -11.02 7.17 8.75
C MET A 57 -10.68 6.37 10.01
N SER A 58 -10.26 7.06 11.09
CA SER A 58 -9.97 6.42 12.38
C SER A 58 -11.26 6.03 13.10
N ARG A 59 -11.23 4.86 13.74
CA ARG A 59 -12.33 4.34 14.55
C ARG A 59 -11.75 3.63 15.78
N PRO A 60 -12.36 3.76 16.97
CA PRO A 60 -11.90 3.04 18.15
C PRO A 60 -11.90 1.53 17.91
N GLY A 61 -10.83 0.86 18.33
CA GLY A 61 -10.73 -0.59 18.21
C GLY A 61 -10.55 -1.11 16.78
N ALA A 62 -10.13 -0.25 15.85
CA ALA A 62 -9.82 -0.60 14.47
C ALA A 62 -8.65 0.21 13.90
N ILE A 63 -7.97 -0.40 12.93
CA ILE A 63 -6.97 0.28 12.11
C ILE A 63 -7.46 0.37 10.67
N CYS A 64 -7.24 1.50 10.00
CA CYS A 64 -7.50 1.72 8.59
C CYS A 64 -6.18 1.89 7.83
N HIS A 65 -6.04 1.20 6.71
CA HIS A 65 -4.84 1.20 5.88
C HIS A 65 -5.16 1.15 4.38
N THR A 66 -4.19 1.57 3.58
CA THR A 66 -4.16 1.33 2.14
C THR A 66 -2.74 0.93 1.73
N PHE A 67 -2.64 0.02 0.78
CA PHE A 67 -1.37 -0.32 0.14
C PHE A 67 -1.17 0.58 -1.08
N CYS A 68 0.06 1.07 -1.27
CA CYS A 68 0.41 1.92 -2.40
C CYS A 68 1.73 1.48 -3.04
N PHE A 69 1.80 1.62 -4.36
CA PHE A 69 3.00 1.40 -5.16
C PHE A 69 3.18 2.55 -6.15
N ARG A 70 4.42 3.03 -6.29
CA ARG A 70 4.83 4.05 -7.26
C ARG A 70 6.27 3.82 -7.69
N HIS A 71 6.65 4.39 -8.83
CA HIS A 71 8.06 4.57 -9.13
C HIS A 71 8.61 5.80 -8.38
N THR A 72 9.88 5.75 -7.96
CA THR A 72 10.50 6.76 -7.09
C THR A 72 10.75 8.08 -7.81
N PHE A 73 10.86 8.07 -9.15
CA PHE A 73 11.09 9.27 -9.96
C PHE A 73 9.81 10.08 -10.25
N LEU A 74 8.62 9.54 -9.94
CA LEU A 74 7.38 10.27 -10.16
C LEU A 74 7.35 11.51 -9.28
N ARG A 75 6.76 12.59 -9.77
CA ARG A 75 6.41 13.76 -8.96
C ARG A 75 5.23 13.44 -8.03
N ASN A 76 5.04 14.23 -6.98
CA ASN A 76 3.87 14.18 -6.11
C ASN A 76 2.88 15.31 -6.42
N LEU A 77 1.86 15.49 -5.57
CA LEU A 77 0.85 16.54 -5.78
C LEU A 77 1.41 17.98 -5.69
N LYS A 78 2.65 18.16 -5.24
CA LYS A 78 3.37 19.45 -5.24
C LYS A 78 4.30 19.59 -6.45
N GLU A 79 4.19 18.69 -7.43
CA GLU A 79 5.01 18.65 -8.63
C GLU A 79 6.52 18.45 -8.38
N GLU A 80 6.88 17.88 -7.23
CA GLU A 80 8.26 17.56 -6.86
C GLU A 80 8.46 16.05 -6.73
N VAL A 81 9.67 15.56 -7.07
CA VAL A 81 10.06 14.18 -6.78
C VAL A 81 10.32 14.05 -5.27
N PRO A 82 9.55 13.22 -4.53
CA PRO A 82 9.69 13.13 -3.09
C PRO A 82 11.10 12.69 -2.68
N GLN A 83 11.76 13.48 -1.82
CA GLN A 83 13.05 13.11 -1.22
C GLN A 83 12.91 12.21 0.01
N LYS A 84 11.67 12.03 0.48
CA LYS A 84 11.28 11.25 1.66
C LYS A 84 9.99 10.51 1.34
N PHE A 85 9.55 9.68 2.28
CA PHE A 85 8.27 8.99 2.22
C PHE A 85 7.11 9.89 1.79
N GLU A 86 6.48 9.53 0.67
CA GLU A 86 5.26 10.18 0.21
C GLU A 86 4.06 9.67 1.01
N LYS A 87 3.43 10.56 1.78
CA LYS A 87 2.27 10.23 2.63
C LYS A 87 0.95 10.37 1.90
N GLU A 88 0.93 11.17 0.84
CA GLU A 88 -0.27 11.44 0.09
C GLU A 88 -0.61 10.27 -0.81
N VAL A 89 -1.66 9.53 -0.42
CA VAL A 89 -2.14 8.35 -1.15
C VAL A 89 -2.42 8.73 -2.60
N PHE A 90 -3.02 9.89 -2.87
CA PHE A 90 -3.37 10.32 -4.22
C PHE A 90 -2.16 10.44 -5.17
N ALA A 91 -0.95 10.62 -4.64
CA ALA A 91 0.29 10.69 -5.41
C ALA A 91 0.80 9.32 -5.92
N TYR A 92 0.11 8.22 -5.60
CA TYR A 92 0.47 6.87 -6.06
C TYR A 92 -0.45 6.42 -7.20
N PRO A 93 0.10 5.93 -8.33
CA PRO A 93 -0.71 5.34 -9.38
C PRO A 93 -1.42 4.06 -8.92
N VAL A 94 -0.70 3.19 -8.20
CA VAL A 94 -1.23 1.89 -7.77
C VAL A 94 -1.62 1.96 -6.30
N LYS A 95 -2.90 1.65 -6.03
CA LYS A 95 -3.50 1.67 -4.70
C LYS A 95 -4.40 0.45 -4.53
N SER A 96 -4.34 -0.21 -3.39
CA SER A 96 -5.18 -1.40 -3.11
C SER A 96 -5.55 -1.52 -1.65
N GLU A 97 -6.61 -2.29 -1.40
CA GLU A 97 -6.86 -2.83 -0.06
C GLU A 97 -5.72 -3.78 0.28
N PRO A 98 -5.17 -3.72 1.51
CA PRO A 98 -4.10 -4.63 1.93
C PRO A 98 -4.42 -6.12 1.70
N SER A 99 -5.65 -6.58 1.95
CA SER A 99 -6.05 -7.97 1.67
C SER A 99 -6.00 -8.39 0.20
N ARG A 100 -5.93 -7.43 -0.73
CA ARG A 100 -5.90 -7.64 -2.19
C ARG A 100 -4.53 -7.39 -2.82
N ILE A 101 -3.48 -7.13 -2.04
CA ILE A 101 -2.12 -6.90 -2.55
C ILE A 101 -1.67 -8.01 -3.51
N SER A 102 -1.92 -9.27 -3.16
CA SER A 102 -1.52 -10.43 -3.98
C SER A 102 -2.28 -10.56 -5.31
N THR A 103 -3.22 -9.67 -5.62
CA THR A 103 -3.87 -9.60 -6.94
C THR A 103 -3.17 -8.65 -7.89
N ILE A 104 -2.32 -7.75 -7.39
CA ILE A 104 -1.63 -6.74 -8.21
C ILE A 104 -0.58 -7.40 -9.10
N GLY A 105 -0.53 -7.00 -10.38
CA GLY A 105 0.45 -7.49 -11.35
C GLY A 105 0.16 -8.89 -11.90
N LYS A 106 -0.97 -9.51 -11.54
CA LYS A 106 -1.46 -10.72 -12.22
C LYS A 106 -1.99 -10.39 -13.63
N ALA A 107 -2.11 -11.41 -14.49
CA ALA A 107 -2.45 -11.23 -15.89
C ALA A 107 -3.79 -10.50 -16.15
N ASP A 108 -4.73 -10.59 -15.22
CA ASP A 108 -6.05 -9.94 -15.25
C ASP A 108 -6.10 -8.61 -14.50
N TRP A 109 -5.00 -8.20 -13.87
CA TRP A 109 -4.91 -6.95 -13.16
C TRP A 109 -4.69 -5.78 -14.13
N HIS A 110 -5.48 -4.72 -13.95
CA HIS A 110 -5.40 -3.51 -14.76
C HIS A 110 -5.37 -2.28 -13.87
N TYR A 111 -4.71 -1.21 -14.36
CA TYR A 111 -4.82 0.10 -13.73
C TYR A 111 -6.29 0.52 -13.65
N THR A 112 -6.70 0.96 -12.46
CA THR A 112 -8.02 1.57 -12.26
C THR A 112 -7.79 2.97 -11.70
N PRO A 113 -8.36 4.01 -12.32
CA PRO A 113 -8.22 5.37 -11.84
C PRO A 113 -8.85 5.49 -10.44
N ARG A 114 -8.06 5.96 -9.48
CA ARG A 114 -8.43 6.13 -8.07
C ARG A 114 -7.97 7.50 -7.58
N ASN A 115 -8.25 8.52 -8.39
CA ASN A 115 -7.74 9.88 -8.22
C ASN A 115 -8.53 10.70 -7.19
N LEU A 116 -9.80 10.34 -6.95
CA LEU A 116 -10.68 11.00 -5.98
C LEU A 116 -11.20 10.08 -4.88
N ASN A 117 -11.10 8.77 -5.09
CA ASN A 117 -11.47 7.76 -4.10
C ASN A 117 -10.56 6.54 -4.25
N TYR A 118 -9.88 6.17 -3.16
CA TYR A 118 -8.98 5.04 -3.14
C TYR A 118 -9.46 3.91 -2.22
N PRO A 119 -9.15 2.65 -2.59
CA PRO A 119 -9.44 1.49 -1.76
C PRO A 119 -8.69 1.57 -0.43
N ARG A 120 -9.34 1.11 0.64
CA ARG A 120 -8.81 1.05 1.99
C ARG A 120 -9.52 -0.02 2.79
N GLU A 121 -8.84 -0.58 3.77
CA GLU A 121 -9.36 -1.67 4.60
C GLU A 121 -9.30 -1.33 6.08
N HIS A 122 -10.27 -1.83 6.84
CA HIS A 122 -10.27 -1.80 8.29
C HIS A 122 -9.93 -3.17 8.88
N ILE A 123 -8.98 -3.22 9.82
CA ILE A 123 -8.78 -4.38 10.70
C ILE A 123 -9.42 -4.03 12.05
N ASP A 124 -10.62 -4.55 12.28
CA ASP A 124 -11.40 -4.37 13.52
C ASP A 124 -10.92 -5.33 14.63
N PHE A 125 -9.83 -4.98 15.31
CA PHE A 125 -9.21 -5.83 16.33
C PHE A 125 -10.04 -5.96 17.62
N SER A 126 -10.82 -4.94 17.99
CA SER A 126 -11.64 -4.98 19.21
C SER A 126 -12.82 -5.94 19.12
N LYS A 127 -13.20 -6.38 17.90
CA LYS A 127 -14.35 -7.26 17.65
C LYS A 127 -13.95 -8.67 17.25
N LYS A 128 -12.66 -8.93 17.05
CA LYS A 128 -12.13 -10.21 16.57
C LYS A 128 -11.38 -10.93 17.67
N GLN A 129 -11.35 -12.25 17.56
CA GLN A 129 -10.54 -13.09 18.44
C GLN A 129 -9.05 -12.92 18.12
N LYS A 130 -8.20 -13.03 19.15
CA LYS A 130 -6.74 -12.89 19.02
C LYS A 130 -6.14 -13.76 17.92
N ASN A 131 -6.51 -15.03 17.83
CA ASN A 131 -6.04 -15.94 16.79
C ASN A 131 -6.37 -15.45 15.37
N ARG A 132 -7.58 -14.92 15.14
CA ARG A 132 -7.99 -14.37 13.84
C ARG A 132 -7.16 -13.15 13.47
N ILE A 133 -6.90 -12.26 14.42
CA ILE A 133 -6.03 -11.09 14.20
C ILE A 133 -4.61 -11.54 13.87
N VAL A 134 -4.06 -12.50 14.60
CA VAL A 134 -2.73 -13.06 14.28
C VAL A 134 -2.68 -13.62 12.87
N THR A 135 -3.70 -14.38 12.43
CA THR A 135 -3.77 -14.90 11.06
C THR A 135 -3.87 -13.78 10.01
N GLU A 136 -4.69 -12.76 10.25
CA GLU A 136 -4.82 -11.61 9.34
C GLU A 136 -3.51 -10.82 9.22
N LEU A 137 -2.81 -10.59 10.34
CA LEU A 137 -1.51 -9.93 10.34
C LEU A 137 -0.44 -10.78 9.65
N GLN A 138 -0.41 -12.09 9.87
CA GLN A 138 0.52 -12.97 9.17
C GLN A 138 0.29 -12.95 7.65
N LYS A 139 -0.98 -13.03 7.21
CA LYS A 139 -1.32 -12.93 5.79
C LYS A 139 -0.88 -11.59 5.20
N LEU A 140 -1.14 -10.48 5.91
CA LEU A 140 -0.72 -9.15 5.47
C LEU A 140 0.81 -9.05 5.33
N HIS A 141 1.56 -9.57 6.30
CA HIS A 141 3.01 -9.67 6.22
C HIS A 141 3.43 -10.43 4.96
N ASP A 142 2.90 -11.63 4.75
CA ASP A 142 3.29 -12.49 3.62
C ASP A 142 2.96 -11.83 2.27
N ASP A 143 1.78 -11.20 2.16
CA ASP A 143 1.37 -10.44 0.96
C ASP A 143 2.32 -9.26 0.69
N LEU A 144 2.77 -8.52 1.72
CA LEU A 144 3.74 -7.43 1.58
C LEU A 144 5.12 -7.93 1.14
N VAL A 145 5.57 -9.06 1.69
CA VAL A 145 6.83 -9.70 1.30
C VAL A 145 6.78 -10.18 -0.14
N ILE A 146 5.66 -10.78 -0.57
CA ILE A 146 5.46 -11.16 -1.96
C ILE A 146 5.52 -9.92 -2.85
N ALA A 147 4.76 -8.87 -2.51
CA ALA A 147 4.72 -7.63 -3.29
C ALA A 147 6.09 -6.96 -3.42
N LEU A 148 6.90 -6.95 -2.34
CA LEU A 148 8.26 -6.42 -2.36
C LEU A 148 9.17 -7.15 -3.37
N ASN A 149 8.92 -8.43 -3.62
CA ASN A 149 9.75 -9.24 -4.51
C ASN A 149 9.22 -9.28 -5.95
N THR A 150 7.92 -9.12 -6.14
CA THR A 150 7.29 -9.21 -7.46
C THR A 150 7.06 -7.86 -8.12
N LEU A 151 6.41 -6.92 -7.42
CA LEU A 151 5.89 -5.70 -8.05
C LEU A 151 6.95 -4.82 -8.71
N PRO A 152 8.14 -4.58 -8.12
CA PRO A 152 9.16 -3.77 -8.79
C PRO A 152 9.64 -4.33 -10.14
N ASN A 153 9.46 -5.63 -10.38
CA ASN A 153 9.86 -6.28 -11.62
C ASN A 153 8.66 -6.48 -12.57
N THR A 154 7.44 -6.56 -12.03
CA THR A 154 6.22 -6.79 -12.81
C THR A 154 5.60 -5.49 -13.31
N LEU A 155 5.57 -4.45 -12.48
CA LEU A 155 4.97 -3.16 -12.81
C LEU A 155 6.04 -2.19 -13.31
N THR A 156 6.59 -2.45 -14.51
CA THR A 156 7.62 -1.57 -15.08
C THR A 156 7.06 -0.19 -15.43
N PRO A 157 7.92 0.84 -15.59
CA PRO A 157 7.52 2.16 -16.08
C PRO A 157 6.69 2.09 -17.37
N GLU A 158 7.12 1.27 -18.33
CA GLU A 158 6.47 1.10 -19.63
C GLU A 158 5.10 0.44 -19.50
N LEU A 159 4.99 -0.60 -18.67
CA LEU A 159 3.71 -1.28 -18.47
C LEU A 159 2.72 -0.34 -17.79
N LEU A 160 3.15 0.35 -16.74
CA LEU A 160 2.25 1.19 -15.96
C LEU A 160 1.83 2.44 -16.74
N SER A 161 2.73 3.03 -17.56
CA SER A 161 2.36 4.12 -18.47
C SER A 161 1.34 3.68 -19.53
N GLN A 162 1.55 2.51 -20.14
CA GLN A 162 0.57 1.93 -21.09
C GLN A 162 -0.79 1.68 -20.43
N MET A 163 -0.81 1.13 -19.23
CA MET A 163 -2.06 0.89 -18.50
C MET A 163 -2.79 2.18 -18.14
N ILE A 164 -2.06 3.25 -17.77
CA ILE A 164 -2.63 4.58 -17.52
C ILE A 164 -3.20 5.18 -18.80
N ILE A 165 -2.50 5.06 -19.94
CA ILE A 165 -3.00 5.53 -21.24
C ILE A 165 -4.30 4.80 -21.63
N GLN A 166 -4.36 3.49 -21.43
CA GLN A 166 -5.50 2.66 -21.84
C GLN A 166 -6.71 2.81 -20.93
N ASN A 167 -6.50 2.93 -19.62
CA ASN A 167 -7.57 2.81 -18.62
C ASN A 167 -7.75 4.06 -17.74
N GLY A 168 -6.94 5.10 -17.95
CA GLY A 168 -6.98 6.34 -17.17
C GLY A 168 -8.16 7.25 -17.52
N GLU A 169 -8.30 8.30 -16.72
CA GLU A 169 -9.34 9.33 -16.84
C GLU A 169 -8.78 10.65 -17.41
N ALA A 170 -7.51 10.66 -17.84
CA ALA A 170 -6.78 11.85 -18.24
C ALA A 170 -6.77 12.94 -17.15
N ALA A 171 -6.77 12.53 -15.89
CA ALA A 171 -6.69 13.44 -14.76
C ALA A 171 -5.35 14.19 -14.77
N TRP A 172 -5.30 15.38 -14.17
CA TRP A 172 -4.07 16.17 -14.09
C TRP A 172 -2.88 15.35 -13.53
N ILE A 173 -3.12 14.58 -12.47
CA ILE A 173 -2.10 13.75 -11.84
C ILE A 173 -1.62 12.61 -12.75
N GLU A 174 -2.50 12.05 -13.59
CA GLU A 174 -2.14 11.01 -14.55
C GLU A 174 -1.28 11.57 -15.67
N LYS A 175 -1.62 12.76 -16.18
CA LYS A 175 -0.80 13.46 -17.18
C LYS A 175 0.61 13.72 -16.65
N MET A 176 0.73 14.19 -15.40
CA MET A 176 2.02 14.41 -14.75
C MET A 176 2.82 13.10 -14.62
N TRP A 177 2.18 12.00 -14.23
CA TRP A 177 2.85 10.70 -14.20
C TRP A 177 3.32 10.22 -15.57
N LEU A 178 2.50 10.42 -16.61
CA LEU A 178 2.87 10.06 -17.99
C LEU A 178 4.08 10.85 -18.48
N GLU A 179 4.14 12.16 -18.22
CA GLU A 179 5.33 12.98 -18.49
C GLU A 179 6.57 12.42 -17.76
N ASP A 180 6.43 12.03 -16.49
CA ASP A 180 7.54 11.47 -15.73
C ASP A 180 8.01 10.13 -16.31
N TYR A 181 7.08 9.29 -16.78
CA TYR A 181 7.41 8.03 -17.44
C TYR A 181 8.12 8.22 -18.78
N GLU A 182 7.67 9.18 -19.59
CA GLU A 182 8.30 9.54 -20.86
C GLU A 182 9.75 9.99 -20.64
N ASN A 183 9.99 10.82 -19.62
CA ASN A 183 11.31 11.34 -19.28
C ASN A 183 12.29 10.28 -18.72
N GLN A 184 11.78 9.14 -18.25
CA GLN A 184 12.61 8.02 -17.74
C GLN A 184 12.84 6.93 -18.76
N THR A 185 12.05 6.90 -19.84
CA THR A 185 12.29 5.95 -20.93
C THR A 185 13.47 6.51 -21.74
N PRO A 186 14.64 5.84 -21.80
CA PRO A 186 15.74 6.34 -22.61
C PRO A 186 15.22 6.50 -24.04
N ASN A 187 15.38 7.70 -24.59
CA ASN A 187 15.05 8.04 -25.98
C ASN A 187 15.34 6.83 -26.87
N LYS A 188 14.29 6.24 -27.47
CA LYS A 188 14.47 5.51 -28.72
C LYS A 188 14.85 6.54 -29.77
N ALA A 189 16.12 6.93 -29.77
CA ALA A 189 16.75 7.51 -30.94
C ALA A 189 16.78 6.40 -31.99
N GLY A 190 15.90 6.53 -32.98
CA GLY A 190 15.80 5.70 -34.17
C GLY A 190 14.94 6.44 -35.18
#